data_AF-A0A537CCD6-F1
#
_entry.id   AF-A0A537CCD6-F1
#
_cell.length_a   1.000
_cell.length_b   1.000
_cell.length_c   1.000
_cell.angle_alpha   90.00
_cell.angle_beta   90.00
_cell.angle_gamma   90.00
#
_symmetry.space_group_name_H-M   'P 1'
#
loop_
_entity.id
_entity.type
_entity.pdbx_description
1 polymer ?
#
loop_
_entity_poly.entity_id
_entity_poly.type
_entity_poly.pdbx_seq_one_letter_code
_entity_poly.pdbx_strand_id
1 'polypeptide(L)'
;MGALFLGMTSIGQEGRRIWNISALPVSASMLVKSKLLFTSLVSSIGLGLGAVVSVLLLHASVFVVLGFLGLGLIVILAETSLGIAVGSRFPDFSDGPRPRFVTIVGSIIGAVLGIVEMAIMSLPLVLSFVLRTFLAIQLPLQFVLALSGAVGGLLTWTAYVLSVKPVDSILSELPN
;
A
#
# COMPACT_ATOMS: atom_id res chain seq x y z
N MET A 1 4.38 2.48 -5.42
CA MET A 1 3.50 2.67 -6.59
C MET A 1 2.88 1.38 -7.13
N GLY A 2 3.64 0.34 -7.49
CA GLY A 2 3.04 -0.90 -8.02
C GLY A 2 2.00 -1.55 -7.08
N ALA A 3 2.33 -1.62 -5.79
CA ALA A 3 1.44 -2.12 -4.74
C ALA A 3 0.14 -1.30 -4.63
N LEU A 4 0.24 0.03 -4.70
CA LEU A 4 -0.90 0.95 -4.69
C LEU A 4 -1.84 0.73 -5.88
N PHE A 5 -1.32 0.61 -7.11
CA PHE A 5 -2.16 0.34 -8.29
C PHE A 5 -2.84 -1.03 -8.23
N LEU A 6 -2.14 -2.06 -7.74
CA LEU A 6 -2.75 -3.36 -7.47
C LEU A 6 -3.84 -3.27 -6.40
N GLY A 7 -3.60 -2.55 -5.31
CA GLY A 7 -4.58 -2.31 -4.25
C GLY A 7 -5.81 -1.55 -4.75
N MET A 8 -5.62 -0.48 -5.52
CA MET A 8 -6.68 0.33 -6.11
C MET A 8 -7.59 -0.49 -7.01
N THR A 9 -7.03 -1.31 -7.87
CA THR A 9 -7.81 -2.12 -8.82
C THR A 9 -8.42 -3.36 -8.18
N SER A 10 -7.94 -3.79 -7.01
CA SER A 10 -8.32 -5.09 -6.41
C SER A 10 -9.80 -5.24 -6.06
N ILE A 11 -10.51 -4.15 -5.78
CA ILE A 11 -11.96 -4.15 -5.50
C ILE A 11 -12.74 -4.12 -6.82
N GLY A 12 -12.40 -3.20 -7.74
CA GLY A 12 -13.10 -3.11 -9.03
C GLY A 12 -12.94 -4.35 -9.91
N GLN A 13 -11.84 -5.10 -9.77
CA GLN A 13 -11.63 -6.37 -10.48
C GLN A 13 -12.65 -7.45 -10.12
N GLU A 14 -13.28 -7.37 -8.96
CA GLU A 14 -14.35 -8.31 -8.59
C GLU A 14 -15.61 -8.07 -9.44
N GLY A 15 -15.83 -6.84 -9.93
CA GLY A 15 -16.97 -6.49 -10.77
C GLY A 15 -18.30 -6.93 -10.13
N ARG A 16 -19.20 -7.49 -10.97
CA ARG A 16 -20.48 -8.07 -10.51
C ARG A 16 -20.32 -9.32 -9.65
N ARG A 17 -19.15 -9.96 -9.61
CA ARG A 17 -18.94 -11.19 -8.81
C ARG A 17 -18.83 -10.90 -7.31
N ILE A 18 -18.70 -9.62 -6.94
CA ILE A 18 -18.78 -9.20 -5.53
C ILE A 18 -20.11 -9.62 -4.87
N TRP A 19 -21.16 -9.84 -5.66
CA TRP A 19 -22.46 -10.37 -5.21
C TRP A 19 -22.37 -11.79 -4.62
N ASN A 20 -21.45 -12.62 -5.13
CA ASN A 20 -21.24 -13.94 -4.56
C ASN A 20 -20.53 -13.85 -3.20
N ILE A 21 -19.74 -12.79 -2.98
CA ILE A 21 -19.03 -12.55 -1.73
C ILE A 21 -19.97 -11.99 -0.66
N SER A 22 -20.93 -11.14 -1.03
CA SER A 22 -21.95 -10.63 -0.10
C SER A 22 -22.91 -11.70 0.40
N ALA A 23 -23.11 -12.79 -0.37
CA ALA A 23 -23.90 -13.94 0.07
C ALA A 23 -23.16 -14.85 1.08
N LEU A 24 -21.86 -14.67 1.26
CA LEU A 24 -21.05 -15.41 2.24
C LEU A 24 -21.04 -14.66 3.59
N PRO A 25 -20.85 -15.36 4.72
CA PRO A 25 -20.70 -14.74 6.05
C PRO A 25 -19.33 -14.07 6.21
N VAL A 26 -18.95 -13.19 5.27
CA VAL A 26 -17.67 -12.49 5.22
C VAL A 26 -17.88 -11.04 5.63
N SER A 27 -17.22 -10.60 6.70
CA SER A 27 -17.25 -9.19 7.11
C SER A 27 -16.40 -8.32 6.17
N ALA A 28 -16.76 -7.04 6.02
CA ALA A 28 -15.96 -6.06 5.28
C ALA A 28 -14.50 -6.02 5.77
N SER A 29 -14.29 -6.12 7.09
CA SER A 29 -12.96 -6.14 7.69
C SER A 29 -12.11 -7.35 7.26
N MET A 30 -12.76 -8.52 7.07
CA MET A 30 -12.11 -9.74 6.62
C MET A 30 -11.76 -9.64 5.13
N LEU A 31 -12.67 -9.10 4.31
CA LEU A 31 -12.42 -8.88 2.89
C LEU A 31 -11.23 -7.94 2.67
N VAL A 32 -11.19 -6.81 3.38
CA VAL A 32 -10.07 -5.85 3.33
C VAL A 32 -8.75 -6.51 3.75
N LYS A 33 -8.73 -7.26 4.86
CA LYS A 33 -7.52 -7.96 5.32
C LYS A 33 -7.03 -8.98 4.29
N SER A 34 -7.93 -9.77 3.71
CA SER A 34 -7.60 -10.75 2.68
C SER A 34 -7.01 -10.09 1.43
N LYS A 35 -7.64 -9.00 0.97
CA LYS A 35 -7.15 -8.22 -0.17
C LYS A 35 -5.78 -7.61 0.10
N LEU A 36 -5.59 -7.02 1.28
CA LEU A 36 -4.34 -6.43 1.71
C LEU A 36 -3.21 -7.48 1.75
N LEU A 37 -3.46 -8.65 2.36
CA LEU A 37 -2.47 -9.71 2.42
C LEU A 37 -2.10 -10.24 1.03
N PHE A 38 -3.09 -10.49 0.18
CA PHE A 38 -2.86 -11.01 -1.16
C PHE A 38 -2.04 -10.03 -2.03
N THR A 39 -2.46 -8.78 -2.09
CA THR A 39 -1.78 -7.74 -2.89
C THR A 39 -0.39 -7.41 -2.34
N SER A 40 -0.20 -7.46 -1.02
CA SER A 40 1.12 -7.30 -0.39
C SER A 40 2.05 -8.46 -0.72
N LEU A 41 1.54 -9.70 -0.71
CA LEU A 41 2.32 -10.89 -1.06
C LEU A 41 2.81 -10.81 -2.51
N VAL A 42 1.93 -10.48 -3.45
CA VAL A 42 2.31 -10.28 -4.86
C VAL A 42 3.37 -9.18 -4.99
N SER A 43 3.19 -8.07 -4.29
CA SER A 43 4.13 -6.93 -4.32
C SER A 43 5.49 -7.27 -3.70
N SER A 44 5.54 -8.18 -2.73
CA SER A 44 6.79 -8.60 -2.06
C SER A 44 7.76 -9.34 -2.98
N ILE A 45 7.28 -9.89 -4.10
CA ILE A 45 8.15 -10.51 -5.12
C ILE A 45 9.14 -9.45 -5.65
N GLY A 46 8.65 -8.25 -5.96
CA GLY A 46 9.51 -7.14 -6.42
C GLY A 46 10.51 -6.71 -5.36
N LEU A 47 10.11 -6.70 -4.09
CA LEU A 47 11.01 -6.40 -2.97
C LEU A 47 12.12 -7.45 -2.82
N GLY A 48 11.77 -8.73 -2.92
CA GLY A 48 12.74 -9.83 -2.89
C GLY A 48 13.75 -9.75 -4.02
N LEU A 49 13.29 -9.50 -5.25
CA LEU A 49 14.17 -9.28 -6.41
C LEU A 49 15.10 -8.07 -6.20
N GLY A 50 14.56 -6.96 -5.68
CA GLY A 50 15.34 -5.77 -5.35
C GLY A 50 16.43 -6.05 -4.31
N ALA A 51 16.14 -6.87 -3.30
CA ALA A 51 17.13 -7.28 -2.31
C ALA A 51 18.25 -8.14 -2.91
N VAL A 52 17.90 -9.12 -3.76
CA VAL A 52 18.89 -9.96 -4.46
C VAL A 52 19.81 -9.10 -5.34
N VAL A 53 19.23 -8.19 -6.12
CA VAL A 53 19.99 -7.23 -6.95
C VAL A 53 20.92 -6.36 -6.09
N SER A 54 20.43 -5.88 -4.94
CA SER A 54 21.23 -5.02 -4.05
C SER A 54 22.44 -5.75 -3.46
N VAL A 55 22.30 -7.03 -3.09
CA VAL A 55 23.42 -7.83 -2.58
C VAL A 55 24.40 -8.18 -3.69
N LEU A 56 23.91 -8.70 -4.82
CA LEU A 56 24.76 -9.27 -5.87
C LEU A 56 25.43 -8.21 -6.75
N LEU A 57 24.74 -7.13 -7.09
CA LEU A 57 25.25 -6.11 -8.02
C LEU A 57 25.82 -4.89 -7.29
N LEU A 58 25.14 -4.45 -6.23
CA LEU A 58 25.55 -3.25 -5.48
C LEU A 58 26.46 -3.55 -4.29
N HIS A 59 26.77 -4.83 -4.04
CA HIS A 59 27.61 -5.29 -2.93
C HIS A 59 27.14 -4.74 -1.58
N ALA A 60 25.83 -4.56 -1.42
CA ALA A 60 25.26 -4.00 -0.20
C ALA A 60 25.46 -4.96 0.98
N SER A 61 25.79 -4.41 2.14
CA SER A 61 25.90 -5.19 3.38
C SER A 61 24.57 -5.89 3.69
N VAL A 62 24.65 -7.18 4.05
CA VAL A 62 23.47 -8.00 4.39
C VAL A 62 22.63 -7.34 5.49
N PHE A 63 23.27 -6.73 6.49
CA PHE A 63 22.57 -6.03 7.57
C PHE A 63 21.77 -4.82 7.07
N VAL A 64 22.30 -4.09 6.09
CA VAL A 64 21.61 -2.97 5.46
C VAL A 64 20.42 -3.48 4.65
N VAL A 65 20.62 -4.54 3.87
CA VAL A 65 19.54 -5.16 3.07
C VAL A 65 18.40 -5.66 3.97
N LEU A 66 18.70 -6.31 5.09
CA LEU A 66 17.68 -6.76 6.05
C LEU A 66 16.88 -5.58 6.63
N GLY A 67 17.54 -4.47 6.96
CA GLY A 67 16.86 -3.26 7.42
C GLY A 67 15.90 -2.69 6.37
N PHE A 68 16.34 -2.61 5.11
CA PHE A 68 15.51 -2.11 4.01
C PHE A 68 14.43 -3.11 3.57
N LEU A 69 14.62 -4.42 3.76
CA LEU A 69 13.56 -5.41 3.57
C LEU A 69 12.42 -5.18 4.58
N GLY A 70 12.76 -4.98 5.86
CA GLY A 70 11.77 -4.66 6.88
C GLY A 70 10.99 -3.39 6.56
N LEU A 71 11.70 -2.31 6.20
CA LEU A 71 11.05 -1.06 5.78
C LEU A 71 10.23 -1.24 4.49
N GLY A 72 10.74 -1.99 3.53
CA GLY A 72 10.07 -2.24 2.25
C GLY A 72 8.74 -2.99 2.42
N LEU A 73 8.66 -3.93 3.35
CA LEU A 73 7.40 -4.59 3.70
C LEU A 73 6.38 -3.59 4.28
N ILE A 74 6.82 -2.66 5.14
CA ILE A 74 5.95 -1.62 5.69
C ILE A 74 5.46 -0.69 4.57
N VAL A 75 6.33 -0.29 3.65
CA VAL A 75 5.95 0.52 2.47
C VAL A 75 4.92 -0.21 1.62
N ILE A 76 5.11 -1.52 1.37
CA ILE A 76 4.14 -2.32 0.62
C ILE A 76 2.78 -2.32 1.33
N LEU A 77 2.75 -2.55 2.64
CA LEU A 77 1.51 -2.57 3.41
C LEU A 77 0.81 -1.21 3.37
N ALA A 78 1.56 -0.12 3.54
CA ALA A 78 1.06 1.25 3.50
C ALA A 78 0.40 1.55 2.15
N GLU A 79 1.15 1.41 1.06
CA GLU A 79 0.69 1.63 -0.32
C GLU A 79 -0.50 0.75 -0.69
N THR A 80 -0.47 -0.52 -0.27
CA THR A 80 -1.56 -1.46 -0.53
C THR A 80 -2.83 -1.04 0.20
N SER A 81 -2.71 -0.70 1.48
CA SER A 81 -3.85 -0.27 2.29
C SER A 81 -4.46 1.04 1.78
N LEU A 82 -3.62 1.99 1.34
CA LEU A 82 -4.05 3.22 0.69
C LEU A 82 -4.75 2.92 -0.64
N GLY A 83 -4.16 2.03 -1.45
CA GLY A 83 -4.74 1.59 -2.70
C GLY A 83 -6.15 1.01 -2.49
N ILE A 84 -6.32 0.11 -1.52
CA ILE A 84 -7.64 -0.47 -1.19
C ILE A 84 -8.60 0.61 -0.67
N ALA A 85 -8.14 1.56 0.15
CA ALA A 85 -8.96 2.66 0.63
C ALA A 85 -9.48 3.56 -0.51
N VAL A 86 -8.66 3.83 -1.52
CA VAL A 86 -9.06 4.60 -2.69
C VAL A 86 -9.96 3.76 -3.62
N GLY A 87 -9.56 2.52 -3.90
CA GLY A 87 -10.30 1.60 -4.77
C GLY A 87 -11.70 1.26 -4.26
N SER A 88 -11.89 1.22 -2.95
CA SER A 88 -13.20 1.01 -2.31
C SER A 88 -14.07 2.27 -2.25
N ARG A 89 -13.49 3.48 -2.30
CA ARG A 89 -14.26 4.75 -2.32
C ARG A 89 -14.66 5.18 -3.72
N PHE A 90 -13.87 4.80 -4.71
CA PHE A 90 -14.09 5.18 -6.10
C PHE A 90 -14.14 3.96 -7.03
N PRO A 91 -14.90 2.91 -6.68
CA PRO A 91 -14.99 1.72 -7.51
C PRO A 91 -15.66 2.08 -8.83
N ASP A 92 -15.20 1.45 -9.91
CA ASP A 92 -15.92 1.42 -11.17
C ASP A 92 -16.20 -0.05 -11.49
N PHE A 93 -17.48 -0.40 -11.55
CA PHE A 93 -17.97 -1.76 -11.84
C PHE A 93 -18.56 -1.86 -13.25
N SER A 94 -18.30 -0.86 -14.10
CA SER A 94 -18.88 -0.80 -15.44
C SER A 94 -18.24 -1.83 -16.35
N ASP A 95 -19.05 -2.78 -16.84
CA ASP A 95 -18.66 -3.75 -17.88
C ASP A 95 -18.67 -3.11 -19.27
N GLY A 96 -17.78 -2.14 -19.50
CA GLY A 96 -17.59 -1.53 -20.82
C GLY A 96 -16.60 -2.31 -21.69
N PRO A 97 -16.45 -1.96 -22.98
CA PRO A 97 -15.43 -2.54 -23.88
C PRO A 97 -13.99 -2.34 -23.37
N ARG A 98 -13.80 -1.44 -22.40
CA ARG A 98 -12.60 -1.32 -21.57
C ARG A 98 -13.02 -1.26 -20.10
N PRO A 99 -12.95 -2.36 -19.35
CA PRO A 99 -13.26 -2.37 -17.92
C PRO A 99 -12.34 -1.37 -17.21
N ARG A 100 -12.94 -0.46 -16.46
CA ARG A 100 -12.23 0.43 -15.54
C ARG A 100 -12.53 -0.08 -14.16
N PHE A 101 -11.50 -0.39 -13.39
CA PHE A 101 -11.65 -0.94 -12.03
C PHE A 101 -11.75 0.18 -10.98
N VAL A 102 -11.31 1.38 -11.33
CA VAL A 102 -11.38 2.58 -10.49
C VAL A 102 -11.74 3.75 -11.41
N THR A 103 -12.54 4.69 -10.91
CA THR A 103 -12.84 5.90 -11.67
C THR A 103 -11.56 6.69 -11.99
N ILE A 104 -11.59 7.51 -13.04
CA ILE A 104 -10.45 8.37 -13.41
C ILE A 104 -10.07 9.29 -12.24
N VAL A 105 -11.08 9.90 -11.61
CA VAL A 105 -10.90 10.77 -10.45
C VAL A 105 -10.26 10.01 -9.29
N GLY A 106 -10.76 8.81 -8.97
CA GLY A 106 -10.18 7.94 -7.95
C GLY A 106 -8.72 7.57 -8.24
N SER A 107 -8.40 7.29 -9.50
CA SER A 107 -7.02 6.96 -9.92
C SER A 107 -6.06 8.14 -9.75
N ILE A 108 -6.50 9.36 -10.06
CA ILE A 108 -5.70 10.59 -9.86
C ILE A 108 -5.51 10.84 -8.37
N ILE A 109 -6.59 10.76 -7.57
CA ILE A 109 -6.53 10.92 -6.12
C ILE A 109 -5.57 9.90 -5.51
N GLY A 110 -5.66 8.63 -5.89
CA GLY A 110 -4.79 7.58 -5.39
C GLY A 110 -3.33 7.78 -5.77
N ALA A 111 -3.04 8.20 -7.00
CA ALA A 111 -1.67 8.50 -7.41
C ALA A 111 -1.07 9.66 -6.61
N VAL A 112 -1.83 10.75 -6.41
CA VAL A 112 -1.37 11.91 -5.62
C VAL A 112 -1.17 11.51 -4.17
N LEU A 113 -2.12 10.79 -3.56
CA LEU A 113 -2.00 10.32 -2.18
C LEU A 113 -0.82 9.36 -2.01
N GLY A 114 -0.56 8.47 -2.97
CA GLY A 114 0.60 7.58 -2.95
C GLY A 114 1.92 8.35 -2.99
N ILE A 115 2.03 9.38 -3.83
CA ILE A 115 3.22 10.25 -3.85
C ILE A 115 3.41 10.95 -2.50
N VAL A 116 2.33 11.46 -1.91
CA VAL A 116 2.36 12.13 -0.60
C VAL A 116 2.74 11.13 0.51
N GLU A 117 2.17 9.93 0.50
CA GLU A 117 2.48 8.85 1.44
C GLU A 117 3.97 8.47 1.36
N MET A 118 4.50 8.22 0.16
CA MET A 118 5.92 7.95 -0.03
C MET A 118 6.81 9.10 0.44
N ALA A 119 6.42 10.34 0.14
CA ALA A 119 7.17 11.52 0.58
C ALA A 119 7.22 11.58 2.11
N ILE A 120 6.08 11.42 2.79
CA ILE A 120 5.98 11.40 4.25
C ILE A 120 6.82 10.27 4.86
N MET A 121 6.72 9.06 4.32
CA MET A 121 7.52 7.92 4.80
C MET A 121 9.03 8.13 4.59
N SER A 122 9.43 8.84 3.54
CA SER A 122 10.83 9.15 3.26
C SER A 122 11.41 10.28 4.14
N LEU A 123 10.57 11.07 4.82
CA LEU A 123 11.01 12.24 5.60
C LEU A 123 12.13 11.91 6.61
N PRO A 124 12.05 10.85 7.43
CA PRO A 124 13.13 10.52 8.37
C PRO A 124 14.47 10.28 7.67
N LEU A 125 14.46 9.62 6.52
CA LEU A 125 15.66 9.35 5.73
C LEU A 125 16.23 10.65 5.15
N VAL A 126 15.39 11.47 4.51
CA VAL A 126 15.81 12.76 3.95
C VAL A 126 16.35 13.68 5.03
N LEU A 127 15.67 13.77 6.18
CA LEU A 127 16.12 14.57 7.31
C LEU A 127 17.47 14.07 7.84
N SER A 128 17.64 12.76 8.00
CA SER A 128 18.93 12.19 8.43
C SER A 128 20.08 12.54 7.48
N PHE A 129 19.81 12.58 6.18
CA PHE A 129 20.79 12.96 5.16
C PHE A 129 21.15 14.45 5.25
N VAL A 130 20.16 15.32 5.43
CA VAL A 130 20.36 16.77 5.60
C VAL A 130 21.15 17.06 6.89
N LEU A 131 20.76 16.45 8.02
CA LEU A 131 21.45 16.61 9.31
C LEU A 131 22.92 16.18 9.22
N ARG A 132 23.20 15.06 8.55
CA ARG A 132 24.57 14.58 8.34
C ARG A 132 25.39 15.53 7.47
N THR A 133 24.80 16.05 6.39
CA THR A 133 25.50 16.85 5.38
C THR A 133 25.78 18.27 5.85
N PHE A 134 24.80 18.92 6.48
CA PHE A 134 24.90 20.35 6.83
C PHE A 134 25.27 20.60 8.29
N LEU A 135 24.91 19.69 9.21
CA LEU A 135 25.11 19.88 10.64
C LEU A 135 26.10 18.88 11.27
N ALA A 136 26.66 17.97 10.47
CA ALA A 136 27.53 16.87 10.92
C ALA A 136 26.90 15.97 12.03
N ILE A 137 25.58 15.98 12.17
CA ILE A 137 24.85 15.15 13.13
C ILE A 137 24.58 13.79 12.50
N GLN A 138 25.08 12.71 13.12
CA GLN A 138 24.88 11.34 12.64
C GLN A 138 23.84 10.61 13.49
N LEU A 139 22.72 10.27 12.86
CA LEU A 139 21.70 9.42 13.47
C LEU A 139 21.97 7.94 13.12
N PRO A 140 21.79 7.00 14.06
CA PRO A 140 21.90 5.58 13.76
C PRO A 140 20.90 5.16 12.67
N LEU A 141 21.36 4.45 11.63
CA LEU A 141 20.50 4.03 10.51
C LEU A 141 19.26 3.25 10.99
N GLN A 142 19.45 2.37 11.98
CA GLN A 142 18.38 1.57 12.58
C GLN A 142 17.28 2.45 13.19
N PHE A 143 17.66 3.55 13.84
CA PHE A 143 16.71 4.50 14.41
C PHE A 143 15.93 5.23 13.31
N VAL A 144 16.61 5.63 12.24
CA VAL A 144 15.96 6.31 11.09
C VAL A 144 14.98 5.38 10.37
N LEU A 145 15.38 4.13 10.12
CA LEU A 145 14.52 3.11 9.53
C LEU A 145 13.32 2.78 10.42
N ALA A 146 13.52 2.68 11.74
CA ALA A 146 12.45 2.45 12.70
C ALA A 146 11.45 3.61 12.72
N LEU A 147 11.92 4.86 12.67
CA LEU A 147 11.05 6.04 12.62
C LEU A 147 10.23 6.10 11.32
N SER A 148 10.88 5.83 10.18
CA SER A 148 10.19 5.72 8.88
C SER A 148 9.16 4.59 8.88
N GLY A 149 9.51 3.43 9.43
CA GLY A 149 8.61 2.30 9.61
C GLY A 149 7.44 2.60 10.54
N ALA A 150 7.65 3.34 11.63
CA ALA A 150 6.58 3.75 12.53
C ALA A 150 5.56 4.67 11.84
N VAL A 151 6.05 5.65 11.05
CA VAL A 151 5.20 6.51 10.22
C VAL A 151 4.43 5.68 9.20
N GLY A 152 5.09 4.76 8.49
CA GLY A 152 4.43 3.85 7.55
C GLY A 152 3.38 2.95 8.20
N GLY A 153 3.65 2.43 9.39
CA GLY A 153 2.69 1.63 10.16
C GLY A 153 1.46 2.43 10.55
N LEU A 154 1.62 3.68 10.95
CA LEU A 154 0.51 4.60 11.23
C LEU A 154 -0.32 4.86 9.96
N LEU A 155 0.33 5.17 8.83
CA LEU A 155 -0.36 5.39 7.56
C LEU A 155 -1.13 4.13 7.12
N THR A 156 -0.48 2.97 7.20
CA THR A 156 -1.10 1.66 6.92
C THR A 156 -2.37 1.46 7.75
N TRP A 157 -2.29 1.69 9.06
CA TRP A 157 -3.42 1.54 9.97
C TRP A 157 -4.55 2.51 9.64
N THR A 158 -4.24 3.78 9.39
CA THR A 158 -5.25 4.78 9.04
C THR A 158 -5.95 4.43 7.73
N ALA A 159 -5.21 4.08 6.68
CA ALA A 159 -5.78 3.69 5.40
C ALA A 159 -6.61 2.40 5.51
N TYR A 160 -6.15 1.42 6.29
CA TYR A 160 -6.94 0.23 6.62
C TYR A 160 -8.29 0.60 7.23
N VAL A 161 -8.32 1.40 8.30
CA VAL A 161 -9.57 1.82 8.96
C VAL A 161 -10.48 2.59 7.99
N LEU A 162 -9.89 3.46 7.16
CA LEU A 162 -10.62 4.24 6.16
C LEU A 162 -11.22 3.41 5.01
N SER A 163 -10.69 2.20 4.77
CA SER A 163 -11.17 1.28 3.73
C SER A 163 -12.33 0.38 4.18
N VAL A 164 -12.49 0.14 5.49
CA VAL A 164 -13.51 -0.79 6.00
C VAL A 164 -14.92 -0.26 5.74
N LYS A 165 -15.20 1.01 6.05
CA LYS A 165 -16.56 1.59 5.87
C LYS A 165 -17.02 1.61 4.41
N PRO A 166 -16.23 2.06 3.43
CA PRO A 166 -16.63 2.00 2.02
C PRO A 166 -16.89 0.57 1.54
N VAL A 167 -16.06 -0.40 1.94
CA VAL A 167 -16.29 -1.81 1.60
C VAL A 167 -17.59 -2.33 2.22
N ASP A 168 -17.90 -1.94 3.45
CA ASP A 168 -19.17 -2.29 4.09
C ASP A 168 -20.39 -1.69 3.35
N SER A 169 -20.28 -0.44 2.88
CA SER A 169 -21.28 0.19 2.00
C SER A 169 -21.48 -0.62 0.71
N ILE A 170 -20.39 -1.00 0.04
CA ILE A 170 -20.45 -1.80 -1.20
C ILE A 170 -21.14 -3.15 -0.97
N LEU A 171 -20.90 -3.79 0.18
CA LEU A 171 -21.52 -5.07 0.53
C LEU A 171 -23.00 -4.92 0.94
N SER A 172 -23.42 -3.74 1.41
CA SER A 172 -24.77 -3.49 1.93
C SER A 172 -25.73 -2.77 0.97
N GLU A 173 -25.23 -2.01 -0.01
CA GLU A 173 -26.02 -1.28 -1.01
C GLU A 173 -26.68 -2.20 -2.08
N LEU A 174 -26.69 -3.51 -1.88
CA LEU A 174 -27.17 -4.46 -2.88
C LEU A 174 -28.65 -4.82 -2.66
N PRO A 175 -29.47 -4.82 -3.73
CA PRO A 175 -30.90 -5.04 -3.65
C PRO A 175 -31.21 -6.49 -3.23
N ASN A 176 -32.18 -6.63 -2.32
CA ASN A 176 -32.90 -7.90 -2.11
C ASN A 176 -33.61 -8.34 -3.39
#